data_AF-A0A7S2TVA5-F1
#
_entry.id   AF-A0A7S2TVA5-F1
#
_cell.length_a   1.000
_cell.length_b   1.000
_cell.length_c   1.000
_cell.angle_alpha   90.00
_cell.angle_beta   90.00
_cell.angle_gamma   90.00
#
_symmetry.space_group_name_H-M   'P 1'
#
loop_
_entity.id
_entity.type
_entity.pdbx_description
1 polymer ?
#
loop_
_entity_poly.entity_id
_entity_poly.type
_entity_poly.pdbx_seq_one_letter_code
_entity_poly.pdbx_strand_id
1 'polypeptide(L)'
;VTWLATLLALGIPGSLGLPLRRAGCVGRLSRILPGQRRGGDLRAKAEGGERKPWDFPRFVKTVATFSPPPSPLKLVKKILGQENDRKISLGKGEAIWTASNPLGISWAPLDDVVMGGVSRSTFQVDGVVGRFSGFIDEANNGGFTGVRTLPLDAPLDLTSCTGIQLRVKGDGKRYKCVIRDSPDFNGITWTSEFDTRSGAGGPFGVGGDQWQTVRLPLSSFVATRFAKILEGETLDSSQIWAVQLVLSKYAYDGALNPNFKPGDMELVVQAVETY
;
A
#
# COMPACT_ATOMS: atom_id res chain seq x y z
N VAL A 1 13.56 20.37 1.28
CA VAL A 1 13.08 20.19 2.67
C VAL A 1 12.14 18.98 2.81
N THR A 2 11.31 18.66 1.81
CA THR A 2 10.42 17.47 1.78
C THR A 2 11.10 16.09 1.65
N TRP A 3 12.29 16.03 1.04
CA TRP A 3 13.03 14.78 0.82
C TRP A 3 13.65 14.18 2.09
N LEU A 4 14.22 15.01 2.98
CA LEU A 4 14.81 14.53 4.24
C LEU A 4 13.75 14.09 5.25
N ALA A 5 12.60 14.78 5.30
CA ALA A 5 11.51 14.42 6.19
C ALA A 5 10.89 13.06 5.84
N THR A 6 10.84 12.70 4.55
CA THR A 6 10.37 11.38 4.10
C THR A 6 11.36 10.28 4.49
N LEU A 7 12.67 10.50 4.33
CA LEU A 7 13.70 9.53 4.73
C LEU A 7 13.78 9.33 6.26
N LEU A 8 13.58 10.41 7.04
CA LEU A 8 13.55 10.38 8.50
C LEU A 8 12.26 9.76 9.06
N ALA A 9 11.10 10.02 8.43
CA ALA A 9 9.81 9.45 8.85
C ALA A 9 9.71 7.94 8.57
N LEU A 10 10.46 7.42 7.60
CA LEU A 10 10.53 6.00 7.25
C LEU A 10 11.57 5.22 8.08
N GLY A 11 12.21 5.84 9.07
CA GLY A 11 13.11 5.15 10.00
C GLY A 11 14.30 4.47 9.31
N ILE A 12 14.79 5.00 8.19
CA ILE A 12 15.99 4.50 7.53
C ILE A 12 17.19 4.82 8.42
N PRO A 13 17.91 3.83 8.98
CA PRO A 13 19.15 4.10 9.69
C PRO A 13 20.15 4.61 8.65
N GLY A 14 20.63 5.85 8.82
CA GLY A 14 21.79 6.33 8.09
C GLY A 14 23.01 5.50 8.48
N SER A 15 23.32 4.47 7.69
CA SER A 15 24.58 3.73 7.81
C SER A 15 25.40 3.89 6.54
N LEU A 16 25.85 5.12 6.26
CA LEU A 16 27.13 5.34 5.59
C LEU A 16 28.22 5.19 6.66
N GLY A 17 28.46 3.96 7.08
CA GLY A 17 29.56 3.60 7.98
C GLY A 17 30.77 3.18 7.18
N LEU A 18 31.71 4.10 6.95
CA LEU A 18 33.08 3.77 6.52
C LEU A 18 33.77 2.92 7.61
N PRO A 19 34.56 1.89 7.26
CA PRO A 19 35.14 0.99 8.26
C PRO A 19 36.39 1.62 8.89
N LEU A 20 36.25 2.15 10.10
CA LEU A 20 37.41 2.44 10.95
C LEU A 20 37.82 1.17 11.69
N ARG A 21 38.91 0.56 11.22
CA ARG A 21 39.67 -0.46 11.95
C ARG A 21 40.20 0.13 13.25
N ARG A 22 39.99 -0.57 14.38
CA ARG A 22 40.91 -0.54 15.52
C ARG A 22 41.12 -1.95 16.06
N ALA A 23 42.39 -2.23 16.34
CA ALA A 23 42.96 -3.51 16.74
C ALA A 23 43.19 -3.58 18.26
N GLY A 24 43.19 -4.82 18.79
CA GLY A 24 43.79 -5.26 20.07
C GLY A 24 42.99 -4.87 21.35
N CYS A 25 43.00 -5.59 22.46
CA CYS A 25 43.69 -6.82 22.87
C CYS A 25 43.13 -7.26 24.26
N VAL A 26 43.12 -8.58 24.53
CA VAL A 26 43.29 -9.31 25.81
C VAL A 26 42.29 -9.13 26.98
N GLY A 27 41.44 -10.15 27.16
CA GLY A 27 41.48 -11.17 28.24
C GLY A 27 41.14 -10.82 29.70
N ARG A 28 40.11 -11.48 30.26
CA ARG A 28 40.16 -12.18 31.58
C ARG A 28 38.95 -13.12 31.79
N LEU A 29 39.23 -14.30 32.34
CA LEU A 29 38.34 -15.43 32.65
C LEU A 29 37.74 -15.36 34.06
N SER A 30 36.76 -16.25 34.32
CA SER A 30 36.10 -16.67 35.58
C SER A 30 34.78 -15.95 35.91
N ARG A 31 33.71 -16.59 36.41
CA ARG A 31 33.50 -17.88 37.09
C ARG A 31 32.02 -18.29 36.94
N ILE A 32 31.73 -19.59 36.84
CA ILE A 32 30.37 -20.16 36.77
C ILE A 32 29.85 -20.40 38.20
N LEU A 33 28.60 -20.01 38.48
CA LEU A 33 27.79 -20.53 39.58
C LEU A 33 26.37 -20.87 39.05
N PRO A 34 25.77 -22.01 39.44
CA PRO A 34 24.50 -22.47 38.87
C PRO A 34 23.30 -22.00 39.70
N GLY A 35 22.19 -21.75 39.01
CA GLY A 35 20.85 -21.82 39.60
C GLY A 35 20.08 -20.52 39.66
N GLN A 36 19.35 -20.19 38.58
CA GLN A 36 18.00 -19.64 38.73
C GLN A 36 17.20 -19.82 37.45
N ARG A 37 16.11 -20.62 37.53
CA ARG A 37 15.06 -20.66 36.52
C ARG A 37 14.39 -19.28 36.48
N ARG A 38 14.35 -18.65 35.31
CA ARG A 38 13.39 -17.59 34.99
C ARG A 38 12.79 -17.88 33.61
N GLY A 39 11.49 -17.65 33.53
CA GLY A 39 10.59 -18.04 32.45
C GLY A 39 11.11 -17.69 31.07
N GLY A 40 10.85 -18.59 30.12
CA GLY A 40 11.12 -18.40 28.71
C GLY A 40 10.38 -17.18 28.20
N ASP A 41 11.13 -16.11 28.03
CA ASP A 41 10.78 -14.99 27.18
C ASP A 41 10.72 -15.56 25.74
N LEU A 42 9.52 -15.85 25.24
CA LEU A 42 9.27 -16.23 23.85
C LEU A 42 9.43 -14.99 22.98
N ARG A 43 10.65 -14.46 22.94
CA ARG A 43 11.08 -13.55 21.89
C ARG A 43 11.32 -14.42 20.67
N ALA A 44 10.32 -14.47 19.78
CA ALA A 44 10.46 -15.10 18.47
C ALA A 44 11.76 -14.59 17.82
N LYS A 45 12.76 -15.47 17.71
CA LYS A 45 13.94 -15.20 16.89
C LYS A 45 13.43 -15.07 15.46
N ALA A 46 13.42 -13.85 14.93
CA ALA A 46 13.31 -13.64 13.51
C ALA A 46 14.44 -14.45 12.86
N GLU A 47 14.09 -15.45 12.06
CA GLU A 47 15.06 -16.22 11.28
C GLU A 47 15.79 -15.24 10.36
N GLY A 48 17.09 -15.10 10.59
CA GLY A 48 17.96 -14.17 9.88
C GLY A 48 18.22 -14.66 8.46
N GLY A 49 17.32 -14.32 7.53
CA GLY A 49 17.64 -14.31 6.11
C GLY A 49 18.70 -13.25 5.82
N GLU A 50 19.60 -13.55 4.88
CA GLU A 50 20.60 -12.60 4.42
C GLU A 50 19.91 -11.33 3.88
N ARG A 51 20.32 -10.16 4.37
CA ARG A 51 19.70 -8.87 4.00
C ARG A 51 19.95 -8.63 2.51
N LYS A 52 18.87 -8.52 1.73
CA LYS A 52 18.99 -8.29 0.28
C LYS A 52 19.40 -6.83 -0.01
N PRO A 53 20.15 -6.55 -1.09
CA PRO A 53 20.54 -5.20 -1.47
C PRO A 53 19.33 -4.29 -1.72
N TRP A 54 19.44 -3.01 -1.37
CA TRP A 54 18.38 -2.04 -1.60
C TRP A 54 18.35 -1.56 -3.06
N ASP A 55 17.17 -1.60 -3.68
CA ASP A 55 16.93 -1.08 -5.02
C ASP A 55 16.64 0.43 -5.01
N PHE A 56 17.71 1.23 -4.93
CA PHE A 56 17.64 2.69 -4.97
C PHE A 56 17.02 3.26 -6.26
N PRO A 57 17.32 2.72 -7.47
CA PRO A 57 16.66 3.18 -8.70
C PRO A 57 15.14 3.03 -8.68
N ARG A 58 14.59 1.89 -8.21
CA ARG A 58 13.13 1.71 -8.07
C ARG A 58 12.53 2.65 -7.02
N PHE A 59 13.24 2.92 -5.94
CA PHE A 59 12.80 3.92 -4.96
C PHE A 59 12.63 5.31 -5.59
N VAL A 60 13.66 5.82 -6.28
CA VAL A 60 13.61 7.14 -6.93
C VAL A 60 12.49 7.20 -7.97
N LYS A 61 12.34 6.14 -8.77
CA LYS A 61 11.24 6.03 -9.74
C LYS A 61 9.87 6.14 -9.07
N THR A 62 9.65 5.40 -7.99
CA THR A 62 8.38 5.40 -7.24
C THR A 62 8.06 6.80 -6.72
N VAL A 63 9.04 7.48 -6.11
CA VAL A 63 8.82 8.84 -5.60
C VAL A 63 8.51 9.82 -6.73
N ALA A 64 9.26 9.77 -7.84
CA ALA A 64 9.05 10.65 -8.99
C ALA A 64 7.67 10.45 -9.64
N THR A 65 7.16 9.22 -9.68
CA THR A 65 5.84 8.90 -10.24
C THR A 65 4.69 9.54 -9.47
N PHE A 66 4.76 9.60 -8.15
CA PHE A 66 3.64 10.07 -7.32
C PHE A 66 3.83 11.45 -6.70
N SER A 67 5.06 11.95 -6.66
CA SER A 67 5.40 13.31 -6.26
C SER A 67 6.20 13.99 -7.38
N PRO A 68 5.63 14.13 -8.60
CA PRO A 68 6.34 14.81 -9.67
C PRO A 68 6.67 16.25 -9.25
N PRO A 69 7.83 16.80 -9.64
CA PRO A 69 8.14 18.19 -9.39
C PRO A 69 7.01 19.08 -9.94
N PRO A 70 6.66 20.16 -9.23
CA PRO A 70 5.55 21.02 -9.65
C PRO A 70 5.79 21.51 -11.08
N SER A 71 4.84 21.24 -11.97
CA SER A 71 4.90 21.75 -13.34
C SER A 71 4.96 23.28 -13.32
N PRO A 72 5.85 23.92 -14.11
CA PRO A 72 5.90 25.38 -14.22
C PRO A 72 4.54 25.98 -14.56
N LEU A 73 3.74 25.30 -15.40
CA LEU A 73 2.40 25.74 -15.77
C LEU A 73 1.40 25.65 -14.61
N LYS A 74 1.45 24.59 -13.79
CA LYS A 74 0.59 24.47 -12.59
C LYS A 74 0.99 25.54 -11.55
N LEU A 75 2.28 25.83 -11.42
CA LEU A 75 2.77 26.92 -10.56
C LEU A 75 2.27 28.29 -11.02
N VAL A 76 2.33 28.58 -12.33
CA VAL A 76 1.79 29.82 -12.91
C VAL A 76 0.29 29.92 -12.69
N LYS A 77 -0.50 28.86 -12.96
CA LYS A 77 -1.94 28.86 -12.68
C LYS A 77 -2.26 29.12 -11.22
N LYS A 78 -1.49 28.52 -10.30
CA LYS A 78 -1.62 28.76 -8.85
C LYS A 78 -1.29 30.21 -8.48
N ILE A 79 -0.23 30.80 -9.03
CA ILE A 79 0.13 32.21 -8.83
C ILE A 79 -0.96 33.14 -9.39
N LEU A 80 -1.56 32.77 -10.52
CA LEU A 80 -2.64 33.52 -11.17
C LEU A 80 -4.02 33.29 -10.54
N GLY A 81 -4.14 32.49 -9.48
CA GLY A 81 -5.42 32.16 -8.84
C GLY A 81 -6.39 31.39 -9.74
N GLN A 82 -5.90 30.80 -10.83
CA GLN A 82 -6.67 29.97 -11.76
C GLN A 82 -6.64 28.50 -11.30
N GLU A 83 -7.02 28.26 -10.05
CA GLU A 83 -7.27 26.92 -9.55
C GLU A 83 -8.73 26.59 -9.86
N ASN A 84 -8.96 25.58 -10.71
CA ASN A 84 -10.32 25.14 -11.00
C ASN A 84 -10.79 24.29 -9.81
N ASP A 85 -11.71 24.81 -9.00
CA ASP A 85 -12.47 24.07 -7.95
C ASP A 85 -13.42 23.01 -8.54
N ARG A 86 -13.14 22.56 -9.77
CA ARG A 86 -13.97 21.60 -10.48
C ARG A 86 -13.81 20.24 -9.81
N LYS A 87 -14.92 19.69 -9.35
CA LYS A 87 -15.04 18.30 -8.89
C LYS A 87 -15.70 17.45 -9.97
N ILE A 88 -15.40 16.16 -9.99
CA ILE A 88 -16.11 15.18 -10.81
C ILE A 88 -17.10 14.47 -9.90
N SER A 89 -18.36 14.90 -9.91
CA SER A 89 -19.41 14.26 -9.12
C SER A 89 -19.75 12.91 -9.73
N LEU A 90 -19.67 11.85 -8.93
CA LEU A 90 -20.08 10.52 -9.32
C LEU A 90 -21.39 10.14 -8.63
N GLY A 91 -22.35 9.68 -9.43
CA GLY A 91 -23.60 9.09 -8.98
C GLY A 91 -23.44 7.60 -8.69
N LYS A 92 -24.50 6.96 -8.18
CA LYS A 92 -24.53 5.53 -7.90
C LYS A 92 -24.27 4.68 -9.15
N GLY A 93 -23.36 3.70 -9.05
CA GLY A 93 -23.04 2.76 -10.11
C GLY A 93 -22.10 3.33 -11.18
N GLU A 94 -21.62 4.55 -11.00
CA GLU A 94 -20.65 5.14 -11.92
C GLU A 94 -19.25 4.60 -11.66
N ALA A 95 -18.52 4.38 -12.75
CA ALA A 95 -17.19 3.81 -12.70
C ALA A 95 -16.15 4.85 -12.31
N ILE A 96 -15.49 4.61 -11.18
CA ILE A 96 -14.19 5.23 -10.88
C ILE A 96 -13.15 4.66 -11.85
N TRP A 97 -13.14 3.34 -12.03
CA TRP A 97 -12.22 2.68 -12.94
C TRP A 97 -12.84 1.43 -13.58
N THR A 98 -12.67 1.29 -14.89
CA THR A 98 -12.88 0.07 -15.70
C THR A 98 -11.82 0.05 -16.80
N ALA A 99 -11.74 -1.02 -17.58
CA ALA A 99 -10.79 -1.08 -18.70
C ALA A 99 -11.04 -0.03 -19.81
N SER A 100 -12.26 0.48 -19.96
CA SER A 100 -12.55 1.62 -20.86
C SER A 100 -12.00 2.95 -20.34
N ASN A 101 -11.60 2.99 -19.07
CA ASN A 101 -10.95 4.11 -18.40
C ASN A 101 -11.67 5.45 -18.55
N PRO A 102 -12.94 5.57 -18.10
CA PRO A 102 -13.76 6.75 -18.33
C PRO A 102 -13.19 8.03 -17.72
N LEU A 103 -12.35 7.91 -16.68
CA LEU A 103 -11.75 9.02 -15.95
C LEU A 103 -10.27 9.25 -16.30
N GLY A 104 -9.70 8.52 -17.26
CA GLY A 104 -8.28 8.67 -17.63
C GLY A 104 -7.30 8.27 -16.51
N ILE A 105 -7.72 7.41 -15.58
CA ILE A 105 -6.93 6.95 -14.45
C ILE A 105 -5.76 6.10 -14.94
N SER A 106 -4.60 6.35 -14.34
CA SER A 106 -3.39 5.55 -14.52
C SER A 106 -2.98 4.94 -13.19
N TRP A 107 -2.64 3.66 -13.19
CA TRP A 107 -2.15 2.94 -12.00
C TRP A 107 -0.63 2.85 -12.03
N ALA A 108 0.00 2.94 -10.86
CA ALA A 108 1.44 2.74 -10.71
C ALA A 108 1.76 1.89 -9.47
N PRO A 109 2.84 1.08 -9.51
CA PRO A 109 3.30 0.32 -8.35
C PRO A 109 3.76 1.24 -7.21
N LEU A 110 3.39 0.87 -5.99
CA LEU A 110 3.80 1.47 -4.73
C LEU A 110 4.14 0.31 -3.78
N ASP A 111 5.38 -0.19 -3.87
CA ASP A 111 5.87 -1.38 -3.19
C ASP A 111 6.75 -1.06 -1.96
N ASP A 112 7.13 -2.08 -1.20
CA ASP A 112 7.96 -1.98 0.02
C ASP A 112 9.42 -1.57 -0.20
N VAL A 113 9.83 -1.30 -1.45
CA VAL A 113 11.18 -0.79 -1.78
C VAL A 113 11.52 0.49 -1.03
N VAL A 114 10.52 1.26 -0.62
CA VAL A 114 10.67 2.46 0.20
C VAL A 114 11.28 2.16 1.57
N MET A 115 11.01 0.97 2.12
CA MET A 115 11.57 0.47 3.38
C MET A 115 12.77 -0.47 3.18
N GLY A 116 13.23 -0.63 1.93
CA GLY A 116 14.27 -1.59 1.56
C GLY A 116 13.77 -3.01 1.28
N GLY A 117 12.45 -3.21 1.22
CA GLY A 117 11.85 -4.47 0.80
C GLY A 117 12.13 -4.79 -0.66
N VAL A 118 11.87 -6.05 -1.03
CA VAL A 118 12.15 -6.57 -2.38
C VAL A 118 10.89 -7.05 -3.11
N SER A 119 9.71 -6.77 -2.55
CA SER A 119 8.46 -7.06 -3.22
C SER A 119 8.36 -6.26 -4.52
N ARG A 120 7.53 -6.77 -5.44
CA ARG A 120 7.31 -6.15 -6.75
C ARG A 120 5.89 -6.40 -7.20
N SER A 121 5.24 -5.37 -7.71
CA SER A 121 3.96 -5.50 -8.40
C SER A 121 3.87 -4.68 -9.67
N THR A 122 2.79 -4.94 -10.40
CA THR A 122 2.34 -4.16 -11.55
C THR A 122 0.82 -4.13 -11.58
N PHE A 123 0.28 -3.16 -12.32
CA PHE A 123 -1.12 -3.15 -12.74
C PHE A 123 -1.17 -3.14 -14.26
N GLN A 124 -1.63 -4.24 -14.86
CA GLN A 124 -1.71 -4.38 -16.32
C GLN A 124 -3.16 -4.45 -16.77
N VAL A 125 -3.51 -3.74 -17.83
CA VAL A 125 -4.87 -3.73 -18.39
C VAL A 125 -4.87 -4.50 -19.70
N ASP A 126 -5.71 -5.53 -19.82
CA ASP A 126 -5.79 -6.43 -21.00
C ASP A 126 -7.01 -6.14 -21.90
N GLY A 127 -7.47 -4.88 -21.91
CA GLY A 127 -8.61 -4.40 -22.69
C GLY A 127 -9.98 -4.65 -22.07
N VAL A 128 -10.10 -5.63 -21.16
CA VAL A 128 -11.36 -5.94 -20.46
C VAL A 128 -11.21 -5.82 -18.95
N VAL A 129 -10.07 -6.22 -18.41
CA VAL A 129 -9.81 -6.21 -16.96
C VAL A 129 -8.44 -5.61 -16.65
N GLY A 130 -8.24 -5.29 -15.38
CA GLY A 130 -6.98 -4.85 -14.81
C GLY A 130 -6.45 -5.93 -13.89
N ARG A 131 -5.15 -6.17 -13.91
CA ARG A 131 -4.50 -7.24 -13.16
C ARG A 131 -3.46 -6.63 -12.25
N PHE A 132 -3.77 -6.59 -10.95
CA PHE A 132 -2.82 -6.31 -9.90
C PHE A 132 -2.10 -7.62 -9.55
N SER A 133 -0.86 -7.77 -10.02
CA SER A 133 -0.10 -9.01 -9.83
C SER A 133 1.36 -8.72 -9.48
N GLY A 134 2.00 -9.68 -8.84
CA GLY A 134 3.37 -9.50 -8.39
C GLY A 134 3.90 -10.65 -7.55
N PHE A 135 5.04 -10.39 -6.93
CA PHE A 135 5.69 -11.29 -5.99
C PHE A 135 5.96 -10.54 -4.69
N ILE A 136 5.50 -11.10 -3.57
CA ILE A 136 5.65 -10.50 -2.25
C ILE A 136 6.65 -11.30 -1.40
N ASP A 137 7.61 -10.59 -0.81
CA ASP A 137 8.73 -11.16 -0.08
C ASP A 137 8.86 -10.45 1.26
N GLU A 138 9.09 -11.22 2.32
CA GLU A 138 9.19 -10.69 3.69
C GLU A 138 10.61 -10.28 4.08
N ALA A 139 11.60 -10.48 3.19
CA ALA A 139 12.97 -10.02 3.41
C ALA A 139 13.02 -8.51 3.68
N ASN A 140 14.00 -8.08 4.48
CA ASN A 140 14.22 -6.70 4.86
C ASN A 140 13.02 -6.03 5.55
N ASN A 141 12.27 -6.77 6.37
CA ASN A 141 11.00 -6.33 6.98
C ASN A 141 9.94 -5.92 5.94
N GLY A 142 10.01 -6.52 4.76
CA GLY A 142 9.05 -6.31 3.68
C GLY A 142 7.73 -7.03 3.92
N GLY A 143 7.11 -7.43 2.82
CA GLY A 143 5.79 -8.05 2.83
C GLY A 143 4.70 -7.03 2.52
N PHE A 144 5.00 -6.03 1.70
CA PHE A 144 4.02 -5.04 1.25
C PHE A 144 4.17 -4.79 -0.24
N THR A 145 3.03 -4.83 -0.94
CA THR A 145 2.93 -4.46 -2.34
C THR A 145 1.61 -3.77 -2.59
N GLY A 146 1.59 -2.81 -3.52
CA GLY A 146 0.40 -2.05 -3.80
C GLY A 146 0.45 -1.38 -5.15
N VAL A 147 -0.71 -1.03 -5.66
CA VAL A 147 -0.88 -0.21 -6.86
C VAL A 147 -1.80 0.94 -6.51
N ARG A 148 -1.40 2.16 -6.85
CA ARG A 148 -2.17 3.37 -6.57
C ARG A 148 -2.41 4.14 -7.86
N THR A 149 -3.58 4.74 -7.98
CA THR A 149 -3.85 5.68 -9.07
C THR A 149 -2.93 6.90 -8.95
N LEU A 150 -2.43 7.40 -10.08
CA LEU A 150 -1.77 8.72 -10.08
C LEU A 150 -2.77 9.78 -9.59
N PRO A 151 -2.28 10.90 -9.00
CA PRO A 151 -3.16 11.98 -8.58
C PRO A 151 -4.07 12.42 -9.73
N LEU A 152 -5.37 12.45 -9.46
CA LEU A 152 -6.36 12.97 -10.42
C LEU A 152 -6.11 14.46 -10.67
N ASP A 153 -6.51 14.98 -11.83
CA ASP A 153 -6.47 16.43 -12.08
C ASP A 153 -7.58 17.20 -11.35
N ALA A 154 -8.66 16.50 -10.98
CA ALA A 154 -9.78 17.00 -10.21
C ALA A 154 -10.26 15.89 -9.25
N PRO A 155 -10.65 16.21 -8.01
CA PRO A 155 -11.11 15.19 -7.09
C PRO A 155 -12.51 14.70 -7.46
N LEU A 156 -12.81 13.47 -7.03
CA LEU A 156 -14.13 12.87 -7.17
C LEU A 156 -15.01 13.26 -5.99
N ASP A 157 -16.23 13.67 -6.30
CA ASP A 157 -17.26 13.93 -5.29
C ASP A 157 -18.21 12.73 -5.21
N LEU A 158 -18.11 11.99 -4.11
CA LEU A 158 -18.87 10.78 -3.82
C LEU A 158 -19.99 11.03 -2.79
N THR A 159 -20.34 12.28 -2.49
CA THR A 159 -21.33 12.63 -1.46
C THR A 159 -22.72 12.06 -1.72
N SER A 160 -23.04 11.72 -2.99
CA SER A 160 -24.29 11.09 -3.39
C SER A 160 -24.28 9.55 -3.26
N CYS A 161 -23.17 8.96 -2.84
CA CYS A 161 -22.93 7.52 -2.80
C CYS A 161 -22.76 7.00 -1.37
N THR A 162 -22.98 5.71 -1.16
CA THR A 162 -22.84 5.05 0.14
C THR A 162 -21.50 4.33 0.32
N GLY A 163 -20.85 3.99 -0.79
CA GLY A 163 -19.63 3.20 -0.79
C GLY A 163 -18.97 3.07 -2.15
N ILE A 164 -17.86 2.34 -2.15
CA ILE A 164 -17.15 1.87 -3.34
C ILE A 164 -17.34 0.36 -3.43
N GLN A 165 -17.70 -0.15 -4.61
CA GLN A 165 -17.74 -1.57 -4.89
C GLN A 165 -16.63 -1.98 -5.85
N LEU A 166 -16.04 -3.13 -5.58
CA LEU A 166 -15.00 -3.74 -6.39
C LEU A 166 -15.55 -5.02 -7.01
N ARG A 167 -15.52 -5.12 -8.33
CA ARG A 167 -15.82 -6.35 -9.06
C ARG A 167 -14.50 -7.06 -9.36
N VAL A 168 -14.19 -8.10 -8.60
CA VAL A 168 -12.84 -8.69 -8.57
C VAL A 168 -12.86 -10.21 -8.63
N LYS A 169 -11.75 -10.78 -9.08
CA LYS A 169 -11.41 -12.19 -8.90
C LYS A 169 -10.06 -12.24 -8.19
N GLY A 170 -10.00 -12.89 -7.03
CA GLY A 170 -8.81 -12.92 -6.20
C GLY A 170 -8.29 -14.33 -5.95
N ASP A 171 -7.24 -14.41 -5.14
CA ASP A 171 -6.42 -15.60 -4.93
C ASP A 171 -6.61 -16.24 -3.54
N GLY A 172 -7.58 -15.76 -2.76
CA GLY A 172 -7.82 -16.23 -1.39
C GLY A 172 -7.12 -15.40 -0.32
N LYS A 173 -6.36 -14.36 -0.69
CA LYS A 173 -5.72 -13.45 0.26
C LYS A 173 -6.66 -12.32 0.68
N ARG A 174 -6.33 -11.67 1.80
CA ARG A 174 -6.96 -10.42 2.25
C ARG A 174 -6.21 -9.22 1.70
N TYR A 175 -6.94 -8.38 0.98
CA TYR A 175 -6.46 -7.15 0.38
C TYR A 175 -7.00 -5.94 1.14
N LYS A 176 -6.43 -4.78 0.83
CA LYS A 176 -6.96 -3.48 1.26
C LYS A 176 -7.35 -2.65 0.06
N CYS A 177 -8.48 -1.97 0.17
CA CYS A 177 -8.80 -0.81 -0.64
C CYS A 177 -8.44 0.42 0.19
N VAL A 178 -7.68 1.34 -0.40
CA VAL A 178 -7.26 2.58 0.25
C VAL A 178 -7.72 3.74 -0.61
N ILE A 179 -8.36 4.74 -0.01
CA ILE A 179 -8.70 6.00 -0.66
C ILE A 179 -8.01 7.17 0.04
N ARG A 180 -7.84 8.27 -0.69
CA ARG A 180 -7.30 9.53 -0.17
C ARG A 180 -8.25 10.66 -0.49
N ASP A 181 -8.53 11.50 0.50
CA ASP A 181 -9.30 12.73 0.40
C ASP A 181 -8.41 14.00 0.35
N SER A 182 -7.09 13.79 0.22
CA SER A 182 -6.11 14.85 -0.02
C SER A 182 -5.13 14.43 -1.13
N PRO A 183 -4.61 15.37 -1.94
CA PRO A 183 -3.56 15.10 -2.91
C PRO A 183 -2.20 14.82 -2.25
N ASP A 184 -2.07 14.99 -0.93
CA ASP A 184 -0.83 14.80 -0.21
C ASP A 184 -0.32 13.36 -0.28
N PHE A 185 0.91 13.20 -0.77
CA PHE A 185 1.54 11.88 -0.92
C PHE A 185 1.64 11.10 0.40
N ASN A 186 1.97 11.80 1.50
CA ASN A 186 2.10 11.25 2.86
C ASN A 186 0.93 11.64 3.78
N GLY A 187 -0.18 12.12 3.19
CA GLY A 187 -1.40 12.46 3.93
C GLY A 187 -2.08 11.24 4.56
N ILE A 188 -3.15 11.50 5.30
CA ILE A 188 -4.04 10.46 5.86
C ILE A 188 -4.55 9.57 4.73
N THR A 189 -4.61 8.27 5.00
CA THR A 189 -5.24 7.29 4.13
C THR A 189 -6.44 6.68 4.81
N TRP A 190 -7.50 6.50 4.04
CA TRP A 190 -8.70 5.83 4.46
C TRP A 190 -8.62 4.40 3.97
N THR A 191 -8.58 3.42 4.88
CA THR A 191 -8.31 2.02 4.54
C THR A 191 -9.50 1.15 4.90
N SER A 192 -9.88 0.23 4.00
CA SER A 192 -10.84 -0.84 4.26
C SER A 192 -10.24 -2.18 3.81
N GLU A 193 -10.43 -3.23 4.60
CA GLU A 193 -9.92 -4.58 4.35
C GLU A 193 -11.01 -5.48 3.77
N PHE A 194 -10.65 -6.35 2.82
CA PHE A 194 -11.58 -7.34 2.29
C PHE A 194 -10.89 -8.65 1.95
N ASP A 195 -11.60 -9.75 2.23
CA ASP A 195 -11.16 -11.10 1.87
C ASP A 195 -11.56 -11.44 0.44
N THR A 196 -10.65 -12.07 -0.30
CA THR A 196 -10.98 -12.66 -1.60
C THR A 196 -11.20 -14.15 -1.45
N ARG A 197 -12.05 -14.72 -2.31
CA ARG A 197 -12.17 -16.17 -2.46
C ARG A 197 -11.12 -16.67 -3.45
N SER A 198 -10.49 -17.81 -3.15
CA SER A 198 -9.63 -18.49 -4.10
C SER A 198 -10.49 -19.18 -5.16
N GLY A 199 -10.06 -19.12 -6.42
CA GLY A 199 -10.63 -19.94 -7.50
C GLY A 199 -10.24 -21.42 -7.43
N ALA A 200 -9.26 -21.79 -6.58
CA ALA A 200 -8.93 -23.19 -6.36
C ALA A 200 -10.09 -23.86 -5.60
N GLY A 201 -10.76 -24.80 -6.27
CA GLY A 201 -11.87 -25.55 -5.68
C GLY A 201 -11.50 -26.11 -4.33
N GLY A 202 -12.47 -26.16 -3.43
CA GLY A 202 -12.33 -26.91 -2.19
C GLY A 202 -11.93 -28.38 -2.46
N PRO A 203 -11.83 -29.22 -1.41
CA PRO A 203 -11.35 -30.61 -1.54
C PRO A 203 -12.12 -31.49 -2.54
N PHE A 204 -13.23 -31.00 -3.10
CA PHE A 204 -14.06 -31.65 -4.10
C PHE A 204 -13.99 -31.03 -5.52
N GLY A 205 -13.01 -30.17 -5.81
CA GLY A 205 -12.72 -29.73 -7.18
C GLY A 205 -13.77 -28.80 -7.83
N VAL A 206 -14.74 -28.28 -7.07
CA VAL A 206 -15.70 -27.28 -7.56
C VAL A 206 -15.22 -25.89 -7.16
N GLY A 207 -14.23 -25.36 -7.88
CA GLY A 207 -13.81 -23.97 -7.80
C GLY A 207 -13.70 -23.42 -9.19
N GLY A 208 -14.77 -22.77 -9.63
CA GLY A 208 -14.72 -21.97 -10.84
C GLY A 208 -13.99 -20.65 -10.59
N ASP A 209 -13.67 -19.99 -11.69
CA ASP A 209 -13.19 -18.61 -11.84
C ASP A 209 -14.20 -17.60 -11.24
N GLN A 210 -14.36 -17.60 -9.91
CA GLN A 210 -15.48 -16.93 -9.26
C GLN A 210 -15.17 -15.47 -9.00
N TRP A 211 -15.61 -14.64 -9.93
CA TRP A 211 -15.76 -13.22 -9.70
C TRP A 211 -16.68 -12.93 -8.49
N GLN A 212 -16.27 -12.02 -7.62
CA GLN A 212 -17.04 -11.52 -6.49
C GLN A 212 -17.24 -10.00 -6.59
N THR A 213 -18.32 -9.49 -5.99
CA THR A 213 -18.53 -8.05 -5.81
C THR A 213 -18.35 -7.74 -4.34
N VAL A 214 -17.30 -6.98 -4.02
CA VAL A 214 -16.98 -6.53 -2.66
C VAL A 214 -17.56 -5.13 -2.49
N ARG A 215 -18.47 -4.94 -1.54
CA ARG A 215 -19.01 -3.62 -1.21
C ARG A 215 -18.30 -3.06 0.01
N LEU A 216 -17.71 -1.88 -0.14
CA LEU A 216 -16.96 -1.17 0.88
C LEU A 216 -17.69 0.14 1.20
N PRO A 217 -18.54 0.16 2.25
CA PRO A 217 -19.21 1.39 2.67
C PRO A 217 -18.18 2.46 3.02
N LEU A 218 -18.42 3.73 2.67
CA LEU A 218 -17.52 4.83 3.02
C LEU A 218 -17.30 4.91 4.55
N SER A 219 -18.33 4.60 5.33
CA SER A 219 -18.27 4.52 6.80
C SER A 219 -17.41 3.37 7.36
N SER A 220 -17.02 2.40 6.53
CA SER A 220 -16.14 1.29 6.94
C SER A 220 -14.65 1.63 6.81
N PHE A 221 -14.32 2.75 6.16
CA PHE A 221 -12.93 3.13 5.97
C PHE A 221 -12.36 3.75 7.25
N VAL A 222 -11.23 3.21 7.69
CA VAL A 222 -10.52 3.63 8.89
C VAL A 222 -9.40 4.59 8.50
N ALA A 223 -9.34 5.75 9.17
CA ALA A 223 -8.25 6.69 9.02
C ALA A 223 -6.94 6.08 9.49
N THR A 224 -5.91 6.17 8.65
CA THR A 224 -4.61 5.58 8.92
C THR A 224 -3.46 6.46 8.44
N ARG A 225 -2.31 6.33 9.10
CA ARG A 225 -1.01 6.81 8.61
C ARG A 225 0.02 5.70 8.81
N PHE A 226 0.59 5.21 7.71
CA PHE A 226 1.50 4.05 7.73
C PHE A 226 0.93 2.85 8.51
N ALA A 227 -0.34 2.51 8.24
CA ALA A 227 -1.12 1.45 8.91
C ALA A 227 -1.39 1.64 10.42
N LYS A 228 -1.00 2.79 11.01
CA LYS A 228 -1.45 3.18 12.36
C LYS A 228 -2.80 3.88 12.29
N ILE A 229 -3.74 3.45 13.13
CA ILE A 229 -5.08 4.07 13.20
C ILE A 229 -4.96 5.49 13.75
N LEU A 230 -5.76 6.40 13.20
CA LEU A 230 -5.95 7.75 13.70
C LEU A 230 -7.38 7.89 14.23
N GLU A 231 -7.53 8.34 15.47
CA GLU A 231 -8.84 8.55 16.09
C GLU A 231 -9.36 9.96 15.78
N GLY A 232 -10.69 10.10 15.65
CA GLY A 232 -11.36 11.40 15.50
C GLY A 232 -11.34 12.01 14.10
N GLU A 233 -10.65 11.40 13.14
CA GLU A 233 -10.64 11.84 11.75
C GLU A 233 -11.96 11.50 11.06
N THR A 234 -12.38 12.32 10.08
CA THR A 234 -13.58 12.05 9.25
C THR A 234 -13.24 12.15 7.76
N LEU A 235 -13.69 11.17 6.97
CA LEU A 235 -13.47 11.13 5.53
C LEU A 235 -14.25 12.25 4.84
N ASP A 236 -13.55 13.09 4.07
CA ASP A 236 -14.23 14.00 3.15
C ASP A 236 -14.53 13.32 1.81
N SER A 237 -15.72 12.73 1.73
CA SER A 237 -16.22 12.09 0.51
C SER A 237 -16.43 13.03 -0.67
N SER A 238 -16.40 14.36 -0.46
CA SER A 238 -16.55 15.34 -1.53
C SER A 238 -15.25 15.60 -2.30
N GLN A 239 -14.12 15.00 -1.88
CA GLN A 239 -12.83 15.25 -2.52
C GLN A 239 -11.89 14.04 -2.57
N ILE A 240 -12.34 12.93 -3.16
CA ILE A 240 -11.48 11.74 -3.33
C ILE A 240 -10.45 11.95 -4.44
N TRP A 241 -9.17 11.85 -4.11
CA TRP A 241 -8.04 12.12 -5.02
C TRP A 241 -7.37 10.88 -5.58
N ALA A 242 -7.47 9.74 -4.89
CA ALA A 242 -6.82 8.51 -5.32
C ALA A 242 -7.47 7.26 -4.74
N VAL A 243 -7.34 6.16 -5.48
CA VAL A 243 -7.66 4.79 -5.04
C VAL A 243 -6.39 3.95 -5.09
N GLN A 244 -6.26 3.02 -4.15
CA GLN A 244 -5.12 2.12 -4.06
C GLN A 244 -5.59 0.72 -3.64
N LEU A 245 -4.96 -0.29 -4.23
CA LEU A 245 -5.10 -1.68 -3.83
C LEU A 245 -3.79 -2.14 -3.19
N VAL A 246 -3.88 -2.87 -2.09
CA VAL A 246 -2.72 -3.29 -1.31
C VAL A 246 -2.86 -4.75 -0.88
N LEU A 247 -1.74 -5.47 -0.93
CA LEU A 247 -1.53 -6.68 -0.15
C LEU A 247 -0.38 -6.44 0.82
N SER A 248 -0.62 -6.68 2.10
CA SER A 248 0.39 -6.47 3.14
C SER A 248 0.36 -7.53 4.24
N LYS A 249 1.53 -7.84 4.79
CA LYS A 249 1.74 -8.72 5.95
C LYS A 249 1.00 -8.24 7.18
N TYR A 250 0.94 -6.91 7.36
CA TYR A 250 0.30 -6.29 8.51
C TYR A 250 -1.09 -5.77 8.15
N ALA A 251 -2.04 -5.95 9.07
CA ALA A 251 -3.33 -5.27 9.14
C ALA A 251 -3.15 -3.89 9.80
N TYR A 252 -4.08 -3.47 10.67
CA TYR A 252 -3.96 -2.25 11.46
C TYR A 252 -3.04 -2.40 12.67
N ASP A 253 -2.38 -1.31 13.06
CA ASP A 253 -1.57 -1.17 14.28
C ASP A 253 -0.44 -2.18 14.47
N GLY A 254 -0.07 -2.92 13.41
CA GLY A 254 0.96 -3.96 13.44
C GLY A 254 0.40 -5.37 13.67
N ALA A 255 -0.92 -5.53 13.76
CA ALA A 255 -1.54 -6.86 13.73
C ALA A 255 -1.20 -7.59 12.42
N LEU A 256 -1.14 -8.91 12.46
CA LEU A 256 -0.89 -9.71 11.26
C LEU A 256 -2.17 -9.81 10.42
N ASN A 257 -2.01 -9.74 9.10
CA ASN A 257 -3.06 -10.06 8.15
C ASN A 257 -3.30 -11.59 8.19
N PRO A 258 -4.50 -12.06 8.57
CA PRO A 258 -4.78 -13.48 8.81
C PRO A 258 -4.72 -14.33 7.53
N ASN A 259 -4.89 -13.72 6.36
CA ASN A 259 -4.88 -14.41 5.06
C ASN A 259 -3.67 -13.98 4.21
N PHE A 260 -2.60 -13.49 4.83
CA PHE A 260 -1.36 -13.17 4.14
C PHE A 260 -0.58 -14.44 3.79
N LYS A 261 -0.04 -14.48 2.55
CA LYS A 261 0.89 -15.51 2.11
C LYS A 261 1.97 -14.89 1.21
N PRO A 262 3.27 -15.08 1.51
CA PRO A 262 4.35 -14.68 0.60
C PRO A 262 4.30 -15.44 -0.73
N GLY A 263 5.03 -14.95 -1.71
CA GLY A 263 5.08 -15.52 -3.06
C GLY A 263 4.21 -14.78 -4.08
N ASP A 264 3.75 -15.50 -5.10
CA ASP A 264 2.91 -14.92 -6.15
C ASP A 264 1.56 -14.47 -5.59
N MET A 265 1.07 -13.39 -6.18
CA MET A 265 -0.23 -12.82 -5.88
C MET A 265 -0.89 -12.29 -7.15
N GLU A 266 -2.22 -12.37 -7.18
CA GLU A 266 -3.01 -11.83 -8.28
C GLU A 266 -4.40 -11.41 -7.79
N LEU A 267 -4.76 -10.17 -8.09
CA LEU A 267 -6.11 -9.64 -7.99
C LEU A 267 -6.53 -9.08 -9.34
N VAL A 268 -7.45 -9.77 -10.00
CA VAL A 268 -8.07 -9.29 -11.24
C VAL A 268 -9.24 -8.38 -10.88
N VAL A 269 -9.28 -7.21 -11.49
CA VAL A 269 -10.26 -6.14 -11.25
C VAL A 269 -10.98 -5.87 -12.57
N GLN A 270 -12.30 -6.09 -12.58
CA GLN A 270 -13.14 -5.71 -13.71
C GLN A 270 -13.59 -4.25 -13.58
N ALA A 271 -13.97 -3.85 -12.35
CA ALA A 271 -14.48 -2.52 -12.10
C ALA A 271 -14.24 -2.06 -10.66
N VAL A 272 -14.04 -0.75 -10.52
CA VAL A 272 -14.15 0.02 -9.28
C VAL A 272 -15.26 1.04 -9.51
N GLU A 273 -16.37 0.91 -8.79
CA GLU A 273 -17.58 1.70 -9.00
C GLU A 273 -18.08 2.25 -7.68
N THR A 274 -18.90 3.28 -7.72
CA THR A 274 -19.68 3.75 -6.57
C THR A 274 -20.96 2.93 -6.41
N TYR A 275 -21.57 2.92 -5.21
CA TYR A 275 -22.90 2.30 -5.02
C TYR A 275 -23.79 2.96 -3.95
#